data_AF-A0A3F3GTG1-F1
#
_entry.id   AF-A0A3F3GTG1-F1
#
_cell.length_a   1.000
_cell.length_b   1.000
_cell.length_c   1.000
_cell.angle_alpha   90.00
_cell.angle_beta   90.00
_cell.angle_gamma   90.00
#
_symmetry.space_group_name_H-M   'P 1'
#
loop_
_entity.id
_entity.type
_entity.pdbx_description
1 polymer ?
#
loop_
_entity_poly.entity_id
_entity_poly.type
_entity_poly.pdbx_seq_one_letter_code
_entity_poly.pdbx_strand_id
1 'polypeptide(L)'
;MKTITKQFALATLVYLFLFLIDNLVELLLIQEAGEKTTLTAVKMLTVMQDGVLYTNFSGHLGIIVTYALFLFLWGFIYYRFIYKHDAFPFENLLFWR
;
A
#
# COMPACT_ATOMS: atom_id res chain seq x y z
N MET A 1 20.69 1.07 -12.82
CA MET A 1 20.31 0.28 -11.61
C MET A 1 19.86 1.13 -10.42
N LYS A 2 20.55 2.21 -10.03
CA LYS A 2 20.24 2.97 -8.79
C LYS A 2 18.81 3.56 -8.72
N THR A 3 18.20 3.97 -9.84
CA THR A 3 16.88 4.60 -9.84
C THR A 3 15.73 3.61 -9.58
N ILE A 4 15.77 2.42 -10.16
CA ILE A 4 14.72 1.40 -10.00
C ILE A 4 14.67 0.91 -8.56
N THR A 5 15.83 0.63 -7.95
CA THR A 5 15.90 0.21 -6.55
C THR A 5 15.38 1.28 -5.59
N LYS A 6 15.66 2.56 -5.85
CA LYS A 6 15.10 3.68 -5.07
C LYS A 6 13.58 3.75 -5.17
N GLN A 7 13.04 3.56 -6.37
CA GLN A 7 11.59 3.55 -6.58
C GLN A 7 10.90 2.37 -5.91
N PHE A 8 11.53 1.19 -5.95
CA PHE A 8 11.03 0.03 -5.23
C PHE A 8 11.01 0.27 -3.71
N ALA A 9 12.12 0.79 -3.15
CA ALA A 9 12.18 1.13 -1.72
C ALA A 9 11.12 2.17 -1.32
N LEU A 10 10.90 3.19 -2.16
CA LEU A 10 9.85 4.19 -1.94
C LEU A 10 8.45 3.57 -1.98
N ALA A 11 8.18 2.73 -2.98
CA ALA A 11 6.90 2.01 -3.09
C ALA A 11 6.64 1.14 -1.85
N THR A 12 7.65 0.40 -1.40
CA THR A 12 7.55 -0.40 -0.17
C THR A 12 7.27 0.47 1.05
N LEU A 13 7.96 1.60 1.21
CA LEU A 13 7.74 2.51 2.33
C LEU A 13 6.31 3.07 2.33
N VAL A 14 5.81 3.50 1.18
CA VAL A 14 4.43 3.99 1.02
C VAL A 14 3.43 2.88 1.34
N TYR A 15 3.65 1.66 0.84
CA TYR A 15 2.77 0.54 1.14
C TYR A 15 2.75 0.20 2.63
N LEU A 16 3.90 0.18 3.31
CA LEU A 16 3.97 -0.04 4.75
C LEU A 16 3.19 1.02 5.54
N PHE A 17 3.23 2.27 5.08
CA PHE A 17 2.49 3.35 5.70
C PHE A 17 0.97 3.18 5.52
N LEU A 18 0.53 2.84 4.30
CA LEU A 18 -0.89 2.53 4.02
C LEU A 18 -1.36 1.30 4.80
N PHE A 19 -0.53 0.26 4.86
CA PHE A 19 -0.77 -0.94 5.66
C PHE A 19 -0.97 -0.60 7.12
N LEU A 20 -0.10 0.23 7.70
CA LEU A 20 -0.23 0.64 9.09
C LEU A 20 -1.53 1.41 9.34
N ILE A 21 -1.86 2.38 8.47
CA ILE A 21 -3.08 3.18 8.61
C ILE A 21 -4.32 2.30 8.52
N ASP A 22 -4.41 1.44 7.50
CA ASP A 22 -5.55 0.54 7.29
C ASP A 22 -5.79 -0.34 8.54
N ASN A 23 -4.73 -0.91 9.10
CA ASN A 23 -4.85 -1.74 10.30
C ASN A 23 -5.22 -0.92 11.56
N LEU A 24 -4.68 0.29 11.73
CA LEU A 24 -5.02 1.16 12.86
C LEU A 24 -6.46 1.66 12.78
N VAL A 25 -6.90 2.08 11.61
CA VAL A 25 -8.29 2.51 11.39
C VAL A 25 -9.24 1.37 11.72
N GLU A 26 -8.94 0.16 11.24
CA GLU A 26 -9.82 -0.97 11.55
C GLU A 26 -9.81 -1.38 13.00
N LEU A 27 -8.66 -1.29 13.69
CA LEU A 27 -8.61 -1.51 15.13
C LEU A 27 -9.47 -0.53 15.92
N LEU A 28 -9.46 0.75 15.53
CA LEU A 28 -10.23 1.79 16.20
C LEU A 28 -11.74 1.71 15.92
N LEU A 29 -12.14 1.02 14.84
CA LEU A 29 -13.53 0.83 14.44
C LEU A 29 -14.16 -0.47 14.97
N ILE A 30 -13.39 -1.35 15.61
CA ILE A 30 -13.93 -2.57 16.23
C ILE A 30 -14.76 -2.19 17.45
N GLN A 31 -16.08 -2.36 17.36
CA GLN A 31 -17.02 -2.12 18.46
C GLN A 31 -17.63 -3.42 19.01
N GLU A 32 -17.59 -4.50 18.24
CA GLU A 32 -18.23 -5.77 18.58
C GLU A 32 -17.31 -6.97 18.25
N ALA A 33 -17.60 -8.12 18.86
CA ALA A 33 -16.93 -9.37 18.52
C ALA A 33 -17.29 -9.77 17.08
N GLY A 34 -16.30 -10.23 16.33
CA GLY A 34 -16.50 -10.55 14.93
C GLY A 34 -15.20 -10.77 14.18
N GLU A 35 -15.36 -11.25 12.95
CA GLU A 35 -14.28 -11.38 12.00
C GLU A 35 -14.35 -10.23 10.99
N LYS A 36 -13.23 -9.53 10.81
CA LYS A 36 -13.09 -8.49 9.80
C LYS A 36 -11.79 -8.67 9.04
N THR A 37 -11.84 -8.46 7.74
CA THR A 37 -10.64 -8.45 6.88
C THR A 37 -10.37 -7.02 6.45
N THR A 38 -9.15 -6.53 6.68
CA THR A 38 -8.73 -5.18 6.28
C THR A 38 -8.53 -5.08 4.76
N LEU A 39 -8.37 -3.86 4.24
CA LEU A 39 -8.10 -3.67 2.80
C LEU A 39 -6.76 -4.27 2.39
N THR A 40 -5.79 -4.28 3.30
CA THR A 40 -4.50 -4.95 3.14
C THR A 40 -4.53 -6.46 3.38
N ALA A 41 -5.74 -7.03 3.49
CA ALA A 41 -6.02 -8.45 3.63
C ALA A 41 -5.44 -9.08 4.91
N VAL A 42 -5.35 -8.30 5.98
CA VAL A 42 -5.11 -8.81 7.34
C VAL A 42 -6.45 -9.25 7.91
N LYS A 43 -6.52 -10.48 8.40
CA LYS A 43 -7.72 -10.99 9.06
C LYS A 43 -7.63 -10.74 10.56
N MET A 44 -8.55 -9.92 11.05
CA MET A 44 -8.74 -9.59 12.46
C MET A 44 -9.91 -10.41 13.00
N LEU A 45 -9.64 -11.20 14.03
CA LEU A 45 -10.66 -11.94 14.77
C LEU A 45 -10.77 -11.34 16.16
N THR A 46 -11.88 -10.66 16.43
CA THR A 46 -12.17 -10.07 17.72
C THR A 46 -13.11 -10.99 18.49
N VAL A 47 -12.68 -11.38 19.69
CA VAL A 47 -13.47 -12.21 20.61
C VAL A 47 -13.66 -11.42 21.90
N MET A 48 -14.90 -11.37 22.39
CA MET A 48 -15.21 -10.78 23.69
C MET A 48 -15.15 -11.88 24.75
N GLN A 49 -14.25 -11.73 25.72
CA GLN A 49 -14.08 -12.66 26.83
C GLN A 49 -14.02 -11.88 28.14
N ASP A 50 -14.89 -12.23 29.09
CA ASP A 50 -14.96 -11.60 30.42
C ASP A 50 -15.09 -10.06 30.40
N GLY A 51 -15.80 -9.52 29.39
CA GLY A 51 -16.00 -8.08 29.22
C GLY A 51 -14.82 -7.33 28.58
N VAL A 52 -13.76 -8.04 28.18
CA VAL A 52 -12.59 -7.48 27.49
C VAL A 52 -12.61 -7.93 26.02
N LEU A 53 -12.28 -7.00 25.12
CA LEU A 53 -12.06 -7.30 23.71
C LEU A 53 -10.64 -7.81 23.49
N TYR A 54 -10.52 -9.02 22.94
CA TYR A 54 -9.27 -9.58 22.45
C TYR A 54 -9.30 -9.64 20.93
N THR A 55 -8.35 -9.01 20.26
CA THR A 55 -8.22 -9.03 18.80
C THR A 55 -6.98 -9.81 18.40
N ASN A 56 -7.19 -10.92 17.68
CA ASN A 56 -6.14 -11.73 17.09
C ASN A 56 -5.92 -11.32 15.64
N PHE A 57 -4.65 -11.15 15.26
CA PHE A 57 -4.26 -10.85 13.88
C PHE A 57 -3.71 -12.11 13.23
N SER A 58 -4.18 -12.40 12.03
CA SER A 58 -3.66 -13.50 11.22
C SER A 58 -3.21 -12.99 9.86
N GLY A 59 -1.97 -13.31 9.51
CA GLY A 59 -1.42 -13.04 8.19
C GLY A 59 -1.98 -14.04 7.19
N HIS A 60 -2.64 -13.54 6.15
CA HIS A 60 -3.12 -14.35 5.03
C HIS A 60 -2.24 -14.14 3.80
N LEU A 61 -2.25 -15.08 2.86
CA LEU A 61 -1.62 -14.91 1.53
C LEU A 61 -2.13 -13.67 0.77
N GLY A 62 -3.28 -13.13 1.18
CA GLY A 62 -3.84 -11.90 0.63
C GLY A 62 -2.93 -10.68 0.82
N ILE A 63 -2.11 -10.65 1.88
CA ILE A 63 -1.15 -9.56 2.11
C ILE A 63 -0.10 -9.54 0.98
N ILE A 64 0.39 -10.72 0.58
CA ILE A 64 1.37 -10.84 -0.51
C ILE A 64 0.72 -10.42 -1.84
N VAL A 65 -0.52 -10.83 -2.07
CA VAL A 65 -1.27 -10.47 -3.29
C VAL A 65 -1.53 -8.96 -3.36
N THR A 66 -2.01 -8.34 -2.29
CA THR A 66 -2.26 -6.89 -2.25
C THR A 66 -0.97 -6.09 -2.40
N TYR A 67 0.14 -6.55 -1.81
CA TYR A 67 1.45 -5.94 -2.01
C TYR A 67 1.94 -6.06 -3.46
N ALA A 68 1.80 -7.23 -4.08
CA ALA A 68 2.19 -7.44 -5.48
C ALA A 68 1.36 -6.57 -6.43
N LEU A 69 0.05 -6.46 -6.19
CA LEU A 69 -0.83 -5.56 -6.95
C LEU A 69 -0.42 -4.10 -6.78
N PHE A 70 -0.10 -3.67 -5.55
CA PHE A 70 0.39 -2.32 -5.30
C PHE A 70 1.69 -2.02 -6.04
N LEU A 71 2.67 -2.92 -5.99
CA LEU A 71 3.93 -2.76 -6.73
C LEU A 71 3.71 -2.68 -8.24
N PHE A 72 2.79 -3.48 -8.77
CA PHE A 72 2.44 -3.44 -10.18
C PHE A 72 1.83 -2.08 -10.57
N LEU A 73 0.88 -1.58 -9.78
CA LEU A 73 0.27 -0.26 -9.98
C LEU A 73 1.30 0.87 -9.87
N TRP A 74 2.17 0.83 -8.86
CA TRP A 74 3.25 1.80 -8.68
C TRP A 74 4.19 1.82 -9.89
N GLY A 75 4.63 0.65 -10.34
CA GLY A 75 5.47 0.51 -11.52
C GLY A 75 4.80 1.05 -12.78
N PHE A 76 3.51 0.77 -12.97
CA PHE A 76 2.73 1.30 -14.09
C PHE A 76 2.64 2.83 -14.08
N ILE A 77 2.35 3.42 -12.92
CA ILE A 77 2.30 4.88 -12.73
C ILE A 77 3.67 5.51 -13.02
N TYR A 78 4.74 4.95 -12.44
CA TYR A 78 6.09 5.43 -12.67
C TYR A 78 6.48 5.38 -14.15
N TYR A 79 6.19 4.27 -14.84
CA TYR A 79 6.47 4.14 -16.26
C TYR A 79 5.69 5.13 -17.12
N ARG A 80 4.38 5.31 -16.84
CA ARG A 80 3.51 6.16 -17.67
C ARG A 80 3.73 7.65 -17.46
N PHE A 81 3.94 8.09 -16.23
CA PHE A 81 3.92 9.51 -15.88
C PHE A 81 5.30 10.10 -15.59
N ILE A 82 6.26 9.31 -15.09
CA ILE A 82 7.57 9.83 -14.71
C ILE A 82 8.57 9.54 -15.83
N TYR A 83 8.73 8.27 -16.20
CA TYR A 83 9.71 7.88 -17.22
C TYR A 83 9.40 8.47 -18.61
N LYS A 84 8.13 8.47 -19.03
CA LYS A 84 7.74 8.99 -20.36
C LYS A 84 7.80 10.52 -20.45
N HIS A 85 7.67 11.22 -19.32
CA HIS A 85 7.68 12.68 -19.29
C HIS A 85 9.10 13.25 -19.24
N ASP A 86 10.04 12.53 -18.63
CA ASP A 86 11.48 12.85 -18.70
C ASP A 86 12.08 12.59 -20.10
N ALA A 87 11.42 11.78 -20.93
CA ALA A 87 11.84 11.48 -22.31
C ALA A 87 11.42 12.53 -23.35
N PHE A 88 10.62 13.53 -22.97
CA PHE A 88 10.37 14.73 -23.77
C PHE A 88 11.05 15.92 -23.09
N PRO A 89 12.35 16.15 -23.35
CA PRO A 89 12.99 17.36 -22.89
C PRO A 89 12.29 18.55 -23.54
N PHE A 90 11.89 19.52 -22.73
CA PHE A 90 11.39 20.83 -23.14
C PHE A 90 12.41 21.64 -23.98
N GLU A 91 13.53 21.05 -24.41
CA GLU A 91 14.54 21.67 -25.28
C GLU A 91 13.99 22.07 -26.66
N ASN A 92 12.89 21.44 -27.12
CA ASN A 92 12.26 21.84 -28.39
C ASN A 92 11.36 23.08 -28.30
N LEU A 93 11.19 23.69 -27.11
CA LEU A 93 10.39 24.91 -26.92
C LEU A 93 11.22 26.20 -26.94
N LEU A 94 12.55 26.10 -27.00
CA LEU A 94 13.46 27.27 -27.10
C LEU A 94 13.97 27.54 -28.53
N PHE A 95 13.61 26.72 -29.52
CA PHE A 95 14.02 26.88 -30.92
C PHE A 95 13.04 27.68 -31.81
N TRP A 96 12.03 28.33 -31.23
CA TRP A 96 11.11 29.24 -31.94
C TRP A 96 11.23 30.69 -31.46
N ARG A 97 12.46 31.20 -31.37
CA ARG A 97 12.72 32.64 -31.26
C ARG A 97 13.85 33.08 -32.18
#